data_AF-A0A6G1RW98-F1
#
_entry.id   AF-A0A6G1RW98-F1
#
_cell.length_a   1.000
_cell.length_b   1.000
_cell.length_c   1.000
_cell.angle_alpha   90.00
_cell.angle_beta   90.00
_cell.angle_gamma   90.00
#
_symmetry.space_group_name_H-M   'P 1'
#
loop_
_entity.id
_entity.type
_entity.pdbx_description
1 polymer ?
#
loop_
_entity_poly.entity_id
_entity_poly.type
_entity_poly.pdbx_seq_one_letter_code
_entity_poly.pdbx_strand_id
1 'polypeptide(L)'
;EELGKAELEALKFLSLDHIPKRKLEAIQKPQDLFEALQEKGMIEPGNLFFLKELLYRISRIDLLEAQLGSSREEMERELQVQGKARVSAYRYLLFQLSEDIGEEELKSFKFLLGTELPKCRLNPKTTMLGVFTEMEKKGILG
;
A
#
# COMPACT_ATOMS: atom_id res chain seq x y z
N GLU A 1 -13.50 12.64 -2.98
CA GLU A 1 -12.75 12.06 -4.12
C GLU A 1 -11.31 12.59 -4.12
N GLU A 2 -10.60 12.51 -2.99
CA GLU A 2 -9.28 13.14 -2.86
C GLU A 2 -8.13 12.17 -3.12
N LEU A 3 -8.40 10.86 -3.12
CA LEU A 3 -7.43 9.80 -3.40
C LEU A 3 -7.64 9.27 -4.82
N GLY A 4 -6.61 9.42 -5.65
CA GLY A 4 -6.53 8.89 -7.00
C GLY A 4 -6.31 7.38 -7.03
N LYS A 5 -6.31 6.82 -8.24
CA LYS A 5 -6.16 5.38 -8.44
C LYS A 5 -4.80 4.84 -7.99
N ALA A 6 -3.72 5.56 -8.25
CA ALA A 6 -2.37 5.14 -7.85
C ALA A 6 -2.24 5.07 -6.32
N GLU A 7 -2.74 6.09 -5.63
CA GLU A 7 -2.75 6.15 -4.17
C GLU A 7 -3.62 5.05 -3.58
N LEU A 8 -4.78 4.76 -4.17
CA LEU A 8 -5.61 3.63 -3.75
C LEU A 8 -4.87 2.29 -3.86
N GLU A 9 -4.13 2.07 -4.96
CA GLU A 9 -3.32 0.85 -5.13
C GLU A 9 -2.18 0.77 -4.09
N ALA A 10 -1.53 1.89 -3.78
CA ALA A 10 -0.54 1.97 -2.71
C ALA A 10 -1.14 1.65 -1.33
N LEU A 11 -2.30 2.23 -0.99
CA LEU A 11 -2.99 1.97 0.27
C LEU A 11 -3.41 0.50 0.39
N LYS A 12 -3.91 -0.11 -0.69
CA LYS A 12 -4.22 -1.54 -0.74
C LYS A 12 -2.97 -2.37 -0.47
N PHE A 13 -1.86 -2.05 -1.13
CA PHE A 13 -0.60 -2.77 -0.97
C PHE A 13 -0.07 -2.70 0.47
N LEU A 14 -0.05 -1.52 1.08
CA LEU A 14 0.37 -1.32 2.47
C LEU A 14 -0.56 -2.00 3.48
N SER A 15 -1.80 -2.30 3.08
CA SER A 15 -2.79 -3.00 3.91
C SER A 15 -2.84 -4.53 3.71
N LEU A 16 -2.01 -5.10 2.83
CA LEU A 16 -2.03 -6.53 2.48
C LEU A 16 -1.79 -7.46 3.67
N ASP A 17 -1.06 -7.01 4.68
CA ASP A 17 -0.78 -7.80 5.89
C ASP A 17 -2.02 -7.93 6.81
N HIS A 18 -3.01 -7.04 6.66
CA HIS A 18 -4.18 -6.95 7.53
C HIS A 18 -5.49 -7.32 6.84
N ILE A 19 -5.60 -7.01 5.54
CA ILE A 19 -6.79 -7.31 4.74
C ILE A 19 -6.47 -8.42 3.74
N PRO A 20 -7.30 -9.49 3.66
CA PRO A 20 -7.12 -10.53 2.66
C PRO A 20 -7.11 -9.96 1.24
N LYS A 21 -6.12 -10.36 0.46
CA LYS A 21 -5.90 -9.89 -0.92
C LYS A 21 -7.15 -9.95 -1.81
N ARG A 22 -7.97 -11.00 -1.71
CA ARG A 22 -9.22 -11.12 -2.48
C ARG A 22 -10.18 -9.94 -2.24
N LYS A 23 -10.22 -9.43 -1.01
CA LYS A 23 -11.05 -8.27 -0.65
C LYS A 23 -10.44 -6.98 -1.21
N LEU A 24 -9.13 -6.81 -1.12
CA LEU A 24 -8.40 -5.67 -1.70
C LEU A 24 -8.51 -5.59 -3.23
N GLU A 25 -8.51 -6.73 -3.93
CA GLU A 25 -8.72 -6.80 -5.38
C GLU A 25 -10.13 -6.35 -5.79
N ALA A 26 -11.15 -6.56 -4.95
CA ALA A 26 -12.53 -6.15 -5.22
C ALA A 26 -12.77 -4.64 -4.99
N ILE A 27 -12.00 -4.02 -4.09
CA ILE A 27 -12.13 -2.60 -3.75
C ILE A 27 -11.83 -1.73 -4.97
N GLN A 28 -12.75 -0.84 -5.33
CA GLN A 28 -12.56 0.12 -6.44
C GLN A 28 -12.49 1.56 -5.95
N LYS A 29 -13.01 1.84 -4.75
CA LYS A 29 -13.01 3.17 -4.17
C LYS A 29 -12.26 3.22 -2.84
N PRO A 30 -11.68 4.38 -2.48
CA PRO A 30 -11.05 4.56 -1.16
C PRO A 30 -12.01 4.31 0.01
N GLN A 31 -13.28 4.66 -0.13
CA GLN A 31 -14.29 4.43 0.90
C GLN A 31 -14.44 2.94 1.21
N ASP A 32 -14.51 2.09 0.19
CA ASP A 32 -14.62 0.63 0.37
C ASP A 32 -13.38 0.07 1.11
N LEU A 33 -12.19 0.68 0.92
CA LEU A 33 -10.99 0.32 1.68
C LEU A 33 -11.14 0.68 3.15
N PHE A 34 -11.65 1.86 3.46
CA PHE A 34 -11.84 2.31 4.84
C PHE A 34 -12.91 1.48 5.55
N GLU A 35 -14.00 1.14 4.89
CA GLU A 35 -14.99 0.19 5.40
C GLU A 35 -14.35 -1.18 5.68
N ALA A 36 -13.51 -1.68 4.76
CA ALA A 36 -12.81 -2.94 4.95
C ALA A 36 -11.83 -2.91 6.14
N LEU A 37 -11.19 -1.76 6.40
CA LEU A 37 -10.32 -1.54 7.56
C LEU A 37 -11.13 -1.47 8.86
N GLN A 38 -12.31 -0.84 8.83
CA GLN A 38 -13.23 -0.78 9.99
C GLN A 38 -13.74 -2.17 10.35
N GLU A 39 -14.18 -2.96 9.37
CA GLU A 39 -14.63 -4.34 9.59
C GLU A 39 -13.52 -5.25 10.18
N LYS A 40 -12.26 -4.90 9.94
CA LYS A 40 -11.11 -5.62 10.50
C LYS A 40 -10.64 -5.08 11.85
N GLY A 41 -11.29 -4.05 12.38
CA GLY A 41 -10.89 -3.38 13.64
C GLY A 41 -9.56 -2.64 13.53
N MET A 42 -9.11 -2.33 12.31
CA MET A 42 -7.86 -1.61 12.07
C MET A 42 -8.02 -0.10 12.22
N ILE A 43 -9.22 0.40 11.96
CA ILE A 43 -9.60 1.80 12.19
C ILE A 43 -10.96 1.83 12.89
N GLU A 44 -11.10 2.74 13.84
CA GLU A 44 -12.31 2.94 14.64
C GLU A 44 -12.52 4.44 14.85
N PRO A 45 -13.74 4.92 15.16
CA PRO A 45 -14.01 6.34 15.39
C PRO A 45 -13.09 7.00 16.43
N GLY A 46 -12.61 6.24 17.42
CA GLY A 46 -11.64 6.70 18.43
C GLY A 46 -10.18 6.37 18.13
N ASN A 47 -9.89 5.60 17.08
CA ASN A 47 -8.54 5.16 16.73
C ASN A 47 -8.37 5.10 15.20
N LEU A 48 -7.91 6.22 14.64
CA LEU A 48 -7.59 6.35 13.22
C LEU A 48 -6.09 6.24 12.94
N PHE A 49 -5.29 5.76 13.90
CA PHE A 49 -3.83 5.75 13.78
C PHE A 49 -3.36 5.00 12.53
N PHE A 50 -3.96 3.86 12.20
CA PHE A 50 -3.55 3.13 11.01
C PHE A 50 -3.86 3.90 9.71
N LEU A 51 -5.00 4.59 9.64
CA LEU A 51 -5.31 5.45 8.50
C LEU A 51 -4.31 6.61 8.41
N LYS A 52 -3.93 7.21 9.54
CA LYS A 52 -2.90 8.25 9.58
C LYS A 52 -1.55 7.72 9.10
N GLU A 53 -1.14 6.54 9.55
CA GLU A 53 0.08 5.91 9.05
C GLU A 53 0.00 5.68 7.55
N LEU A 54 -1.08 5.11 7.03
CA LEU A 54 -1.22 4.85 5.60
C LEU A 54 -1.08 6.13 4.76
N LEU A 55 -1.75 7.22 5.13
CA LEU A 55 -1.65 8.51 4.44
C LEU A 55 -0.24 9.12 4.56
N TYR A 56 0.41 8.97 5.72
CA TYR A 56 1.79 9.42 5.92
C TYR A 56 2.75 8.68 4.97
N ARG A 57 2.61 7.36 4.85
CA ARG A 57 3.50 6.52 4.03
C ARG A 57 3.40 6.86 2.54
N ILE A 58 2.20 7.17 2.04
CA ILE A 58 1.99 7.62 0.65
C ILE A 58 2.21 9.13 0.46
N SER A 59 2.76 9.81 1.47
CA SER A 59 3.06 11.25 1.45
C SER A 59 1.86 12.19 1.22
N ARG A 60 0.64 11.76 1.56
CA ARG A 60 -0.57 12.60 1.52
C ARG A 60 -0.76 13.37 2.82
N ILE A 61 0.20 14.26 3.08
CA ILE A 61 0.23 15.11 4.28
C ILE A 61 -0.92 16.13 4.27
N ASP A 62 -1.32 16.59 3.08
CA ASP A 62 -2.50 17.44 2.87
C ASP A 62 -3.76 16.82 3.49
N LEU A 63 -3.96 15.51 3.29
CA LEU A 63 -5.11 14.79 3.84
C LEU A 63 -4.98 14.52 5.34
N LEU A 64 -3.77 14.28 5.81
CA LEU A 64 -3.50 14.11 7.23
C LEU A 64 -3.89 15.37 8.02
N GLU A 65 -3.47 16.52 7.53
CA GLU A 65 -3.70 17.80 8.18
C GLU A 65 -5.17 18.22 8.03
N ALA A 66 -5.71 18.17 6.81
CA ALA A 66 -7.06 18.65 6.53
C ALA A 66 -8.18 17.77 7.11
N GLN A 67 -8.01 16.44 7.06
CA GLN A 67 -9.09 15.50 7.41
C GLN A 67 -8.90 14.84 8.78
N LEU A 68 -7.65 14.65 9.23
CA LEU A 68 -7.34 13.88 10.44
C LEU A 68 -6.66 14.71 11.55
N GLY A 69 -6.42 16.00 11.28
CA GLY A 69 -5.83 16.94 12.25
C GLY A 69 -4.45 16.53 12.76
N SER A 70 -3.69 15.78 11.96
CA SER A 70 -2.33 15.33 12.33
C SER A 70 -1.28 15.88 11.40
N SER A 71 -0.15 16.28 11.97
CA SER A 71 0.98 16.82 11.21
C SER A 71 1.97 15.72 10.82
N ARG A 72 2.85 16.04 9.86
CA ARG A 72 3.96 15.17 9.48
C ARG A 72 4.87 14.85 10.68
N GLU A 73 5.22 15.85 11.47
CA GLU A 73 6.13 15.71 12.61
C GLU A 73 5.51 14.88 13.74
N GLU A 74 4.19 14.95 13.93
CA GLU A 74 3.48 14.07 14.84
C GLU A 74 3.66 12.62 14.42
N MET A 75 3.37 12.29 13.16
CA MET A 75 3.51 10.94 12.64
C MET A 75 4.94 10.41 12.70
N GLU A 76 5.94 11.26 12.42
CA GLU A 76 7.36 10.90 12.55
C GLU A 76 7.71 10.48 13.98
N ARG A 77 7.28 11.26 14.98
CA ARG A 77 7.50 10.92 16.40
C ARG A 77 6.76 9.65 16.80
N GLU A 78 5.53 9.48 16.34
CA GLU A 78 4.72 8.31 16.67
C GLU A 78 5.29 7.02 16.05
N LEU A 79 5.77 7.06 14.81
CA LEU A 79 6.31 5.89 14.12
C LEU A 79 7.71 5.49 14.61
N GLN A 80 8.41 6.35 15.32
CA GLN A 80 9.65 5.99 16.03
C GLN A 80 9.39 5.10 17.25
N VAL A 81 8.17 5.10 17.81
CA VAL A 81 7.83 4.26 18.95
C VAL A 81 7.74 2.80 18.51
N GLN A 82 8.54 1.95 19.14
CA GLN A 82 8.59 0.52 18.83
C GLN A 82 7.20 -0.12 19.00
N GLY A 83 6.76 -0.84 17.97
CA GLY A 83 5.46 -1.54 17.95
C GLY A 83 4.24 -0.66 17.69
N LYS A 84 4.43 0.66 17.47
CA LYS A 84 3.32 1.55 17.10
C LYS A 84 2.96 1.45 15.62
N ALA A 85 3.96 1.34 14.74
CA ALA A 85 3.75 1.11 13.32
C ALA A 85 2.96 -0.19 13.06
N ARG A 86 1.92 -0.09 12.24
CA ARG A 86 1.06 -1.19 11.81
C ARG A 86 1.44 -1.69 10.42
N VAL A 87 2.00 -0.83 9.57
CA VAL A 87 2.62 -1.26 8.32
C VAL A 87 3.96 -1.92 8.64
N SER A 88 4.17 -3.15 8.15
CA SER A 88 5.44 -3.84 8.35
C SER A 88 6.59 -3.11 7.63
N ALA A 89 7.79 -3.16 8.21
CA ALA A 89 8.98 -2.56 7.58
C ALA A 89 9.24 -3.14 6.18
N TYR A 90 8.95 -4.43 6.00
CA TYR A 90 9.01 -5.12 4.72
C TYR A 90 8.05 -4.51 3.69
N ARG A 91 6.77 -4.35 4.03
CA ARG A 91 5.79 -3.72 3.13
C ARG A 91 6.19 -2.31 2.76
N TYR A 92 6.66 -1.53 3.74
CA TYR A 92 7.08 -0.17 3.46
C TYR A 92 8.31 -0.11 2.56
N LEU A 93 9.30 -0.99 2.76
CA LEU A 93 10.48 -1.08 1.89
C LEU A 93 10.08 -1.37 0.44
N LEU A 94 9.20 -2.35 0.21
CA LEU A 94 8.72 -2.66 -1.13
C LEU A 94 7.96 -1.49 -1.76
N PHE A 95 7.19 -0.75 -0.97
CA PHE A 95 6.54 0.46 -1.44
C PHE A 95 7.56 1.53 -1.83
N GLN A 96 8.55 1.83 -0.99
CA GLN A 96 9.59 2.80 -1.31
C GLN A 96 10.35 2.43 -2.59
N LEU A 97 10.75 1.16 -2.72
CA LEU A 97 11.38 0.66 -3.95
C LEU A 97 10.48 0.82 -5.18
N SER A 98 9.17 0.67 -5.02
CA SER A 98 8.23 0.84 -6.14
C SER A 98 8.11 2.28 -6.62
N GLU A 99 8.33 3.26 -5.74
CA GLU A 99 8.30 4.69 -6.08
C GLU A 99 9.57 5.12 -6.83
N ASP A 100 10.70 4.47 -6.56
CA ASP A 100 11.98 4.73 -7.23
C ASP A 100 12.11 4.04 -8.60
N ILE A 101 11.25 3.06 -8.89
CA ILE A 101 11.29 2.28 -10.14
C ILE A 101 10.54 2.99 -11.27
N GLY A 102 11.27 3.33 -12.33
CA GLY A 102 10.72 3.92 -13.55
C GLY A 102 10.04 2.89 -14.47
N GLU A 103 9.37 3.39 -15.53
CA GLU A 103 8.67 2.53 -16.48
C GLU A 103 9.58 1.55 -17.22
N GLU A 104 10.79 1.96 -17.60
CA GLU A 104 11.76 1.11 -18.32
C GLU A 104 12.31 -0.01 -17.43
N GLU A 105 12.58 0.30 -16.17
CA GLU A 105 12.97 -0.70 -15.17
C GLU A 105 11.83 -1.67 -14.92
N LEU A 106 10.59 -1.19 -14.75
CA LEU A 106 9.41 -2.03 -14.63
C LEU A 106 9.21 -2.94 -15.85
N LYS A 107 9.43 -2.45 -17.08
CA LYS A 107 9.41 -3.29 -18.30
C LYS A 107 10.48 -4.38 -18.23
N SER A 108 11.68 -4.04 -17.78
CA SER A 108 12.78 -4.98 -17.60
C SER A 108 12.44 -6.05 -16.56
N PHE A 109 11.88 -5.65 -15.40
CA PHE A 109 11.38 -6.58 -14.39
C PHE A 109 10.32 -7.53 -14.95
N LYS A 110 9.32 -7.02 -15.69
CA LYS A 110 8.28 -7.85 -16.31
C LYS A 110 8.86 -8.83 -17.34
N PHE A 111 9.87 -8.41 -18.11
CA PHE A 111 10.53 -9.28 -19.07
C PHE A 111 11.28 -10.41 -18.37
N LEU A 112 12.11 -10.08 -17.38
CA LEU A 112 12.90 -11.04 -16.62
C LEU A 112 12.01 -12.04 -15.86
N LEU A 113 10.93 -11.55 -15.23
CA LEU A 113 9.99 -12.39 -14.49
C LEU A 113 9.03 -13.16 -15.41
N GLY A 114 8.99 -12.88 -16.71
CA GLY A 114 8.13 -13.58 -17.66
C GLY A 114 8.46 -15.07 -17.84
N THR A 115 9.63 -15.51 -17.36
CA THR A 115 10.01 -16.93 -17.28
C THR A 115 9.44 -17.63 -16.05
N GLU A 116 9.25 -16.90 -14.94
CA GLU A 116 8.83 -17.42 -13.64
C GLU A 116 7.33 -17.22 -13.36
N LEU A 117 6.76 -16.13 -13.89
CA LEU A 117 5.39 -15.70 -13.66
C LEU A 117 4.55 -15.75 -14.95
N PRO A 118 3.25 -16.05 -14.86
CA PRO A 118 2.37 -16.07 -16.02
C PRO A 118 2.31 -14.70 -16.70
N LYS A 119 2.51 -14.64 -18.02
CA LYS A 119 2.47 -13.40 -18.82
C LYS A 119 1.14 -12.63 -18.67
N CYS A 120 0.02 -13.31 -18.38
CA CYS A 120 -1.27 -12.67 -18.13
C CYS A 120 -1.27 -11.78 -16.86
N ARG A 121 -0.39 -12.07 -15.90
CA ARG A 121 -0.22 -11.31 -14.65
C ARG A 121 0.77 -10.15 -14.80
N LEU A 122 1.65 -10.20 -15.80
CA LEU A 122 2.64 -9.17 -16.12
C LEU A 122 2.21 -8.32 -17.33
N ASN A 123 0.97 -7.83 -17.31
CA ASN A 123 0.44 -7.01 -18.40
C ASN A 123 0.93 -5.54 -18.30
N PRO A 124 0.74 -4.71 -19.35
CA PRO A 124 1.18 -3.32 -19.34
C PRO A 124 0.60 -2.48 -18.20
N LYS A 125 -0.61 -2.81 -17.71
CA LYS A 125 -1.28 -2.09 -16.62
C LYS A 125 -0.79 -2.51 -15.22
N THR A 126 -0.02 -3.60 -15.11
CA THR A 126 0.53 -4.06 -13.82
C THR A 126 1.57 -3.06 -13.33
N THR A 127 1.37 -2.48 -12.15
CA THR A 127 2.35 -1.60 -11.48
C THR A 127 3.46 -2.41 -10.82
N MET A 128 4.53 -1.77 -10.36
CA MET A 128 5.61 -2.47 -9.64
C MET A 128 5.10 -3.14 -8.35
N LEU A 129 4.21 -2.48 -7.62
CA LEU A 129 3.49 -3.08 -6.48
C LEU A 129 2.74 -4.34 -6.89
N GLY A 130 2.08 -4.33 -8.05
CA GLY A 130 1.42 -5.49 -8.63
C GLY A 130 2.40 -6.63 -8.93
N VAL A 131 3.60 -6.30 -9.43
CA VAL A 131 4.66 -7.30 -9.67
C VAL A 131 5.12 -7.95 -8.37
N PHE A 132 5.48 -7.18 -7.34
CA PHE A 132 5.87 -7.72 -6.03
C PHE A 132 4.78 -8.64 -5.45
N THR A 133 3.53 -8.21 -5.59
CA THR A 133 2.34 -8.92 -5.15
C THR A 133 2.14 -10.26 -5.89
N GLU A 134 2.62 -10.40 -7.13
CA GLU A 134 2.63 -11.68 -7.87
C GLU A 134 3.87 -12.53 -7.55
N MET A 135 5.01 -11.91 -7.26
CA MET A 135 6.22 -12.59 -6.79
C MET A 135 5.98 -13.28 -5.43
N GLU A 136 5.29 -12.61 -4.50
CA GLU A 136 4.86 -13.20 -3.23
C GLU A 136 3.93 -14.39 -3.42
N LYS A 137 2.96 -14.29 -4.35
CA LYS A 137 2.05 -15.40 -4.70
C LYS A 137 2.81 -16.64 -5.19
N LYS A 138 3.93 -16.42 -5.88
CA LYS A 138 4.78 -17.50 -6.41
C LYS A 138 5.76 -18.04 -5.37
N GLY A 139 5.94 -17.34 -4.24
CA GLY A 139 6.88 -17.72 -3.18
C GLY A 139 8.34 -17.39 -3.48
N ILE A 140 8.59 -16.48 -4.44
CA ILE A 140 9.95 -16.04 -4.80
C ILE A 140 10.34 -14.71 -4.13
N LEU A 141 9.42 -14.13 -3.35
CA LEU A 141 9.59 -12.91 -2.56
C LEU A 141 8.82 -13.09 -1.25
N GLY A 142 9.44 -12.75 -0.11
CA GLY A 142 8.84 -12.90 1.22
C GLY A 142 9.80 -12.52 2.33
#